data_AF-A0A1C7NB72-F1
#
_entry.id   AF-A0A1C7NB72-F1
#
_cell.length_a   1.000
_cell.length_b   1.000
_cell.length_c   1.000
_cell.angle_alpha   90.00
_cell.angle_beta   90.00
_cell.angle_gamma   90.00
#
_symmetry.space_group_name_H-M   'P 1'
#
loop_
_entity.id
_entity.type
_entity.pdbx_description
1 polymer ?
#
loop_
_entity_poly.entity_id
_entity_poly.type
_entity_poly.pdbx_seq_one_letter_code
_entity_poly.pdbx_strand_id
1 'polypeptide(L)'
;MVKDFVSALVSSTSLGRSQNDLYDNLVALVQQAPYIASVTFDCEYKKILLEAIRNTCDADHKKRLQVKLVSSEYISYELYSEETPASQMSLEDINVEFLSDKQLTVGLTDCFSLNIENLFRRMEVDEVDRIVHQYPQSIALKLSVFRLTDWNKVLNETEFYLNVTQLTVYSILPTNVLLQYIYSKFLNVQHFELIEPYKFIQTDNFMPLETITRFAYYLDNMNEFKIALYRLTSSIDVESYFRSVITPTSTSIQSSNGGLELTFLRPKPT
;
A
#
# COMPACT_ATOMS: atom_id res chain seq x y z
N MET A 1 3.34 -27.82 17.72
CA MET A 1 4.14 -26.59 17.92
C MET A 1 3.62 -25.41 17.08
N VAL A 2 3.61 -25.45 15.74
CA VAL A 2 2.96 -24.38 14.91
C VAL A 2 1.42 -24.52 14.88
N LYS A 3 0.91 -25.75 14.83
CA LYS A 3 -0.54 -26.06 14.86
C LYS A 3 -1.24 -25.51 16.12
N ASP A 4 -0.57 -25.59 17.26
CA ASP A 4 -1.07 -25.09 18.56
C ASP A 4 -0.98 -23.56 18.67
N PHE A 5 -0.13 -22.92 17.86
CA PHE A 5 0.15 -21.47 17.93
C PHE A 5 -0.71 -20.64 16.98
N VAL A 6 -1.01 -21.15 15.77
CA VAL A 6 -2.01 -20.52 14.88
C VAL A 6 -3.39 -20.54 15.55
N SER A 7 -3.73 -21.63 16.24
CA SER A 7 -4.95 -21.71 17.06
C SER A 7 -4.96 -20.69 18.22
N ALA A 8 -3.79 -20.35 18.77
CA ALA A 8 -3.66 -19.34 19.83
C ALA A 8 -3.75 -17.90 19.28
N LEU A 9 -3.16 -17.61 18.11
CA LEU A 9 -3.20 -16.29 17.46
C LEU A 9 -4.62 -15.89 17.01
N VAL A 10 -5.40 -16.86 16.54
CA VAL A 10 -6.79 -16.66 16.08
C VAL A 10 -7.75 -16.34 17.24
N SER A 11 -7.44 -16.78 18.46
CA SER A 11 -8.33 -16.63 19.62
C SER A 11 -8.38 -15.22 20.25
N SER A 12 -7.52 -14.28 19.81
CA SER A 12 -7.31 -12.98 20.50
C SER A 12 -7.77 -11.72 19.75
N THR A 13 -8.46 -11.85 18.61
CA THR A 13 -8.54 -10.72 17.65
C THR A 13 -9.95 -10.12 17.47
N SER A 14 -10.15 -8.86 17.91
CA SER A 14 -11.32 -8.02 17.61
C SER A 14 -11.10 -7.14 16.36
N LEU A 15 -12.13 -7.02 15.52
CA LEU A 15 -12.12 -6.91 14.04
C LEU A 15 -11.29 -5.82 13.29
N GLY A 16 -10.52 -4.93 13.93
CA GLY A 16 -9.86 -3.81 13.22
C GLY A 16 -8.35 -3.67 13.44
N ARG A 17 -7.92 -3.54 14.69
CA ARG A 17 -6.48 -3.45 15.04
C ARG A 17 -5.80 -4.82 14.98
N SER A 18 -6.55 -5.85 15.30
CA SER A 18 -6.02 -7.20 15.49
C SER A 18 -5.55 -7.92 14.23
N GLN A 19 -6.00 -7.50 13.03
CA GLN A 19 -5.63 -8.14 11.77
C GLN A 19 -4.33 -7.57 11.16
N ASN A 20 -3.97 -6.31 11.43
CA ASN A 20 -2.63 -5.80 11.12
C ASN A 20 -1.58 -6.45 12.02
N ASP A 21 -1.87 -6.55 13.32
CA ASP A 21 -1.03 -7.26 14.28
C ASP A 21 -0.92 -8.74 13.89
N LEU A 22 -2.01 -9.37 13.43
CA LEU A 22 -1.99 -10.73 12.88
C LEU A 22 -1.08 -10.83 11.65
N TYR A 23 -1.18 -9.93 10.67
CA TYR A 23 -0.29 -9.92 9.52
C TYR A 23 1.17 -9.79 9.93
N ASP A 24 1.49 -8.82 10.79
CA ASP A 24 2.86 -8.51 11.19
C ASP A 24 3.47 -9.71 11.96
N ASN A 25 2.66 -10.37 12.81
CA ASN A 25 3.02 -11.62 13.48
C ASN A 25 3.20 -12.79 12.49
N LEU A 26 2.34 -12.90 11.48
CA LEU A 26 2.44 -13.92 10.44
C LEU A 26 3.71 -13.73 9.59
N VAL A 27 4.05 -12.50 9.23
CA VAL A 27 5.31 -12.23 8.52
C VAL A 27 6.52 -12.60 9.38
N ALA A 28 6.56 -12.15 10.64
CA ALA A 28 7.64 -12.52 11.55
C ALA A 28 7.76 -14.04 11.70
N LEU A 29 6.63 -14.76 11.74
CA LEU A 29 6.60 -16.22 11.79
C LEU A 29 7.16 -16.85 10.50
N VAL A 30 6.73 -16.38 9.32
CA VAL A 30 7.21 -16.89 8.03
C VAL A 30 8.72 -16.67 7.89
N GLN A 31 9.23 -15.51 8.31
CA GLN A 31 10.68 -15.23 8.34
C GLN A 31 11.44 -16.16 9.28
N GLN A 32 10.87 -16.47 10.45
CA GLN A 32 11.51 -17.30 11.47
C GLN A 32 11.42 -18.81 11.19
N ALA A 33 10.58 -19.23 10.24
CA ALA A 33 10.29 -20.63 10.01
C ALA A 33 10.41 -21.04 8.52
N PRO A 34 11.62 -20.95 7.93
CA PRO A 34 11.86 -21.21 6.50
C PRO A 34 11.63 -22.68 6.07
N TYR A 35 11.39 -23.60 7.00
CA TYR A 35 11.22 -25.03 6.74
C TYR A 35 9.83 -25.57 7.11
N ILE A 36 8.80 -24.72 7.17
CA ILE A 36 7.43 -25.19 7.44
C ILE A 36 6.92 -26.00 6.25
N ALA A 37 6.61 -27.28 6.51
CA ALA A 37 6.06 -28.18 5.50
C ALA A 37 4.59 -27.89 5.17
N SER A 38 3.77 -27.57 6.18
CA SER A 38 2.40 -27.09 5.97
C SER A 38 1.84 -26.25 7.13
N VAL A 39 0.85 -25.39 6.82
CA VAL A 39 0.09 -24.56 7.78
C VAL A 39 -1.40 -24.69 7.49
N THR A 40 -2.20 -24.97 8.52
CA THR A 40 -3.66 -24.94 8.45
C THR A 40 -4.20 -23.63 9.03
N PHE A 41 -5.16 -23.02 8.36
CA PHE A 41 -5.76 -21.74 8.76
C PHE A 41 -7.24 -21.67 8.34
N ASP A 42 -8.01 -20.86 9.05
CA ASP A 42 -9.41 -20.59 8.72
C ASP A 42 -9.54 -19.72 7.46
N CYS A 43 -10.64 -19.90 6.72
CA CYS A 43 -10.87 -19.21 5.45
C CYS A 43 -10.79 -17.68 5.55
N GLU A 44 -11.19 -17.11 6.68
CA GLU A 44 -11.19 -15.65 6.90
C GLU A 44 -9.78 -15.06 6.88
N TYR A 45 -8.75 -15.83 7.24
CA TYR A 45 -7.36 -15.38 7.27
C TYR A 45 -6.57 -15.75 6.01
N LYS A 46 -7.21 -16.44 5.05
CA LYS A 46 -6.56 -16.93 3.83
C LYS A 46 -5.79 -15.85 3.09
N LYS A 47 -6.41 -14.69 2.85
CA LYS A 47 -5.78 -13.62 2.07
C LYS A 47 -4.62 -12.95 2.82
N ILE A 48 -4.80 -12.65 4.12
CA ILE A 48 -3.76 -12.05 4.96
C ILE A 48 -2.52 -12.95 5.02
N LEU A 49 -2.72 -14.25 5.20
CA LEU A 49 -1.62 -15.21 5.20
C LEU A 49 -0.92 -15.28 3.82
N LEU A 50 -1.69 -15.36 2.73
CA LEU A 50 -1.13 -15.39 1.38
C LEU A 50 -0.34 -14.12 1.06
N GLU A 51 -0.80 -12.95 1.52
CA GLU A 51 -0.07 -11.69 1.38
C GLU A 51 1.19 -11.63 2.23
N ALA A 52 1.14 -12.10 3.48
CA ALA A 52 2.32 -12.19 4.34
C ALA A 52 3.37 -13.07 3.67
N ILE A 53 2.98 -14.22 3.14
CA ILE A 53 3.88 -15.12 2.42
C ILE A 53 4.37 -14.50 1.11
N ARG A 54 3.49 -13.84 0.34
CA ARG A 54 3.88 -13.13 -0.89
C ARG A 54 4.97 -12.11 -0.59
N ASN A 55 4.85 -11.37 0.50
CA ASN A 55 5.81 -10.31 0.78
C ASN A 55 7.08 -10.88 1.43
N THR A 56 7.01 -12.01 2.13
CA THR A 56 8.15 -12.53 2.89
C THR A 56 9.03 -13.52 2.13
N CYS A 57 8.43 -14.37 1.30
CA CYS A 57 9.14 -15.46 0.64
C CYS A 57 9.79 -15.03 -0.68
N ASP A 58 10.93 -15.62 -1.02
CA ASP A 58 11.54 -15.45 -2.34
C ASP A 58 10.69 -16.10 -3.45
N ALA A 59 11.02 -15.79 -4.71
CA ALA A 59 10.27 -16.28 -5.87
C ALA A 59 10.26 -17.81 -6.01
N ASP A 60 11.27 -18.52 -5.50
CA ASP A 60 11.37 -19.97 -5.60
C ASP A 60 10.58 -20.68 -4.49
N HIS A 61 10.53 -20.10 -3.29
CA HIS A 61 9.62 -20.50 -2.22
C HIS A 61 8.17 -20.31 -2.65
N LYS A 62 7.81 -19.18 -3.28
CA LYS A 62 6.44 -18.92 -3.76
C LYS A 62 5.94 -20.00 -4.73
N LYS A 63 6.79 -20.47 -5.65
CA LYS A 63 6.43 -21.50 -6.65
C LYS A 63 6.10 -22.86 -6.04
N ARG A 64 6.60 -23.15 -4.84
CA ARG A 64 6.42 -24.43 -4.16
C ARG A 64 5.20 -24.47 -3.25
N LEU A 65 4.57 -23.33 -3.02
CA LEU A 65 3.44 -23.22 -2.10
C LEU A 65 2.13 -23.53 -2.81
N GLN A 66 1.36 -24.42 -2.22
CA GLN A 66 0.04 -24.82 -2.71
C GLN A 66 -1.00 -24.65 -1.62
N VAL A 67 -2.23 -24.30 -2.00
CA VAL A 67 -3.35 -24.14 -1.07
C VAL A 67 -4.39 -25.22 -1.37
N LYS A 68 -4.66 -26.07 -0.38
CA LYS A 68 -5.66 -27.13 -0.46
C LYS A 68 -6.77 -26.89 0.55
N LEU A 69 -8.02 -27.14 0.15
CA LEU A 69 -9.16 -27.16 1.09
C LEU A 69 -9.12 -28.47 1.89
N VAL A 70 -9.16 -28.38 3.22
CA VAL A 70 -9.03 -29.53 4.13
C VAL A 70 -10.37 -29.97 4.71
N SER A 71 -11.28 -29.03 4.99
CA SER A 71 -12.62 -29.32 5.50
C SER A 71 -13.66 -28.38 4.91
N SER A 72 -14.78 -28.94 4.43
CA SER A 72 -15.92 -28.19 3.90
C SER A 72 -16.90 -27.74 4.98
N GLU A 73 -16.89 -28.36 6.16
CA GLU A 73 -17.83 -28.04 7.25
C GLU A 73 -17.47 -26.72 7.97
N TYR A 74 -16.17 -26.36 7.99
CA TYR A 74 -15.65 -25.13 8.59
C TYR A 74 -14.79 -24.28 7.63
N ILE A 75 -14.76 -24.64 6.34
CA ILE A 75 -13.88 -24.06 5.28
C ILE A 75 -12.47 -23.76 5.82
N SER A 76 -11.67 -24.80 6.02
CA SER A 76 -10.26 -24.65 6.39
C SER A 76 -9.33 -24.96 5.23
N TYR A 77 -8.24 -24.20 5.12
CA TYR A 77 -7.24 -24.37 4.07
C TYR A 77 -5.90 -24.81 4.67
N GLU A 78 -5.17 -25.61 3.91
CA GLU A 78 -3.79 -26.01 4.19
C GLU A 78 -2.89 -25.45 3.10
N LEU A 79 -1.90 -24.67 3.53
CA LEU A 79 -0.77 -24.29 2.70
C LEU A 79 0.29 -25.39 2.84
N TYR A 80 0.80 -25.96 1.77
CA TYR A 80 1.83 -27.00 1.82
C TYR A 80 2.88 -26.83 0.72
N SER A 81 4.06 -27.41 0.95
CA SER A 81 5.17 -27.43 0.01
C SER A 81 5.33 -28.82 -0.62
N GLU A 82 4.72 -29.05 -1.78
CA GLU A 82 4.97 -30.24 -2.62
C GLU A 82 5.19 -29.86 -4.08
N GLU A 83 5.95 -30.69 -4.81
CA GLU A 83 6.36 -30.46 -6.21
C GLU A 83 5.26 -30.78 -7.24
N THR A 84 4.11 -31.33 -6.84
CA THR A 84 3.05 -31.80 -7.74
C THR A 84 1.87 -30.84 -7.85
N PRO A 85 1.43 -30.42 -9.06
CA PRO A 85 0.56 -29.27 -9.25
C PRO A 85 -0.91 -29.56 -8.88
N ALA A 86 -1.35 -29.15 -7.69
CA ALA A 86 -2.76 -28.97 -7.40
C ALA A 86 -3.13 -27.48 -7.55
N SER A 87 -3.96 -27.18 -8.55
CA SER A 87 -4.54 -25.87 -8.90
C SER A 87 -3.64 -24.65 -8.61
N GLN A 88 -2.87 -24.21 -9.62
CA GLN A 88 -2.25 -22.88 -9.62
C GLN A 88 -3.34 -21.81 -9.53
N MET A 89 -3.73 -21.38 -8.33
CA MET A 89 -4.29 -20.04 -8.16
C MET A 89 -3.10 -19.09 -8.17
N SER A 90 -2.92 -18.34 -9.26
CA SER A 90 -1.87 -17.32 -9.32
C SER A 90 -2.12 -16.30 -8.22
N LEU A 91 -1.10 -16.01 -7.41
CA LEU A 91 -1.04 -14.76 -6.68
C LEU A 91 -1.22 -13.67 -7.74
N GLU A 92 -2.32 -12.91 -7.70
CA GLU A 92 -2.61 -11.90 -8.72
C GLU A 92 -1.39 -10.99 -8.91
N ASP A 93 -0.88 -10.96 -10.14
CA ASP A 93 0.29 -10.17 -10.50
C ASP A 93 -0.02 -8.66 -10.37
N ILE A 94 1.00 -7.87 -10.04
CA ILE A 94 0.91 -6.42 -10.14
C ILE A 94 0.67 -6.09 -11.61
N ASN A 95 -0.45 -5.43 -11.91
CA ASN A 95 -0.72 -5.01 -13.26
C ASN A 95 0.22 -3.87 -13.64
N VAL A 96 0.95 -4.09 -14.72
CA VAL A 96 1.75 -3.08 -15.40
C VAL A 96 1.11 -2.83 -16.75
N GLU A 97 0.52 -1.66 -16.91
CA GLU A 97 -0.19 -1.28 -18.13
C GLU A 97 0.46 -0.05 -18.76
N PHE A 98 0.67 -0.13 -20.08
CA PHE A 98 1.08 1.00 -20.91
C PHE A 98 -0.15 1.64 -21.52
N LEU A 99 -0.41 2.89 -21.12
CA LEU A 99 -1.42 3.72 -21.78
C LEU A 99 -0.82 4.47 -22.98
N SER A 100 0.50 4.72 -22.96
CA SER A 100 1.29 5.25 -24.07
C SER A 100 2.79 5.00 -23.82
N ASP A 101 3.65 5.25 -24.81
CA ASP A 101 5.12 5.06 -24.73
C ASP A 101 5.81 5.80 -23.56
N LYS A 102 5.13 6.77 -22.94
CA LYS A 102 5.67 7.62 -21.86
C LYS A 102 4.86 7.54 -20.57
N GLN A 103 3.81 6.73 -20.53
CA GLN A 103 2.94 6.60 -19.37
C GLN A 103 2.94 5.17 -18.84
N LEU A 104 3.40 5.04 -17.60
CA LEU A 104 3.43 3.78 -16.86
C LEU A 104 2.29 3.78 -15.84
N THR A 105 1.45 2.75 -15.86
CA THR A 105 0.51 2.48 -14.78
C THR A 105 0.99 1.25 -14.02
N VAL A 106 1.19 1.41 -12.71
CA VAL A 106 1.56 0.33 -11.78
C VAL A 106 0.48 0.26 -10.72
N GLY A 107 -0.14 -0.90 -10.56
CA GLY A 107 -1.16 -1.02 -9.54
C GLY A 107 -1.85 -2.35 -9.49
N LEU A 108 -2.79 -2.46 -8.56
CA LEU A 108 -3.67 -3.61 -8.47
C LEU A 108 -4.90 -3.32 -9.32
N THR A 109 -5.24 -4.25 -10.22
CA THR A 109 -6.33 -4.13 -11.21
C THR A 109 -7.68 -3.80 -10.57
N ASP A 110 -7.88 -4.26 -9.35
CA ASP A 110 -9.13 -4.15 -8.60
C ASP A 110 -9.07 -3.12 -7.45
N CYS A 111 -8.17 -2.13 -7.51
CA CYS A 111 -8.18 -1.00 -6.56
C CYS A 111 -9.52 -0.27 -6.48
N PHE A 112 -10.40 -0.41 -7.48
CA PHE A 112 -11.72 0.21 -7.49
C PHE A 112 -12.86 -0.73 -7.07
N SER A 113 -12.56 -2.00 -6.79
CA SER A 113 -13.50 -2.95 -6.22
C SER A 113 -13.28 -3.01 -4.70
N LEU A 114 -14.09 -2.24 -3.97
CA LEU A 114 -14.17 -2.30 -2.51
C LEU A 114 -14.82 -3.62 -2.08
N ASN A 115 -14.07 -4.71 -2.11
CA ASN A 115 -14.37 -5.87 -1.29
C ASN A 115 -13.56 -5.73 0.01
N ILE A 116 -14.13 -6.07 1.17
CA ILE A 116 -13.40 -6.16 2.46
C ILE A 116 -12.12 -6.97 2.27
N GLU A 117 -12.19 -7.97 1.41
CA GLU A 117 -11.08 -8.81 0.99
C GLU A 117 -9.87 -8.08 0.36
N ASN A 118 -10.04 -6.87 -0.15
CA ASN A 118 -8.96 -6.09 -0.76
C ASN A 118 -8.34 -5.05 0.18
N LEU A 119 -8.98 -4.76 1.33
CA LEU A 119 -8.50 -3.75 2.31
C LEU A 119 -7.10 -4.06 2.86
N PHE A 120 -6.67 -5.31 2.75
CA PHE A 120 -5.40 -5.79 3.29
C PHE A 120 -4.28 -5.80 2.25
N ARG A 121 -4.60 -5.66 0.96
CA ARG A 121 -3.61 -5.72 -0.12
C ARG A 121 -2.50 -4.70 0.10
N ARG A 122 -1.29 -5.21 0.29
CA ARG A 122 -0.07 -4.42 0.41
C ARG A 122 0.70 -4.44 -0.91
N MET A 123 1.35 -3.34 -1.22
CA MET A 123 2.38 -3.26 -2.24
C MET A 123 3.66 -2.82 -1.55
N GLU A 124 4.75 -3.54 -1.78
CA GLU A 124 6.02 -3.21 -1.16
C GLU A 124 6.78 -2.18 -2.01
N VAL A 125 7.53 -1.30 -1.34
CA VAL A 125 8.37 -0.27 -2.00
C VAL A 125 9.35 -0.88 -2.98
N ASP A 126 9.95 -2.03 -2.66
CA ASP A 126 10.90 -2.71 -3.55
C ASP A 126 10.25 -3.26 -4.82
N GLU A 127 8.98 -3.71 -4.74
CA GLU A 127 8.19 -4.12 -5.89
C GLU A 127 7.92 -2.95 -6.83
N VAL A 128 7.52 -1.79 -6.29
CA VAL A 128 7.32 -0.56 -7.09
C VAL A 128 8.64 -0.12 -7.70
N ASP A 129 9.70 -0.05 -6.89
CA ASP A 129 11.02 0.39 -7.34
C ASP A 129 11.49 -0.48 -8.50
N ARG A 130 11.44 -1.81 -8.37
CA ARG A 130 11.84 -2.74 -9.44
C ARG A 130 11.07 -2.51 -10.74
N ILE A 131 9.77 -2.27 -10.67
CA ILE A 131 8.94 -2.03 -11.85
C ILE A 131 9.32 -0.69 -12.49
N VAL A 132 9.37 0.39 -11.73
CA VAL A 132 9.67 1.73 -12.27
C VAL A 132 11.07 1.77 -12.90
N HIS A 133 12.06 1.10 -12.30
CA HIS A 133 13.42 1.00 -12.85
C HIS A 133 13.51 0.28 -14.21
N GLN A 134 12.55 -0.60 -14.54
CA GLN A 134 12.49 -1.24 -15.86
C GLN A 134 12.01 -0.28 -16.96
N TYR A 135 11.47 0.88 -16.58
CA TYR A 135 10.86 1.85 -17.51
C TYR A 135 11.40 3.27 -17.31
N PRO A 136 12.72 3.48 -17.46
CA PRO A 136 13.36 4.75 -17.17
C PRO A 136 12.86 5.91 -18.05
N GLN A 137 12.28 5.63 -19.22
CA GLN A 137 11.71 6.64 -20.13
C GLN A 137 10.35 7.19 -19.69
N SER A 138 9.74 6.65 -18.63
CA SER A 138 8.43 7.10 -18.16
C SER A 138 8.46 8.54 -17.68
N ILE A 139 7.54 9.35 -18.20
CA ILE A 139 7.35 10.76 -17.82
C ILE A 139 6.13 10.91 -16.91
N ALA A 140 5.11 10.07 -17.13
CA ALA A 140 3.90 10.03 -16.33
C ALA A 140 3.78 8.67 -15.62
N LEU A 141 3.67 8.71 -14.31
CA LEU A 141 3.48 7.52 -13.48
C LEU A 141 2.12 7.58 -12.80
N LYS A 142 1.31 6.54 -12.99
CA LYS A 142 0.08 6.31 -12.24
C LYS A 142 0.29 5.13 -11.30
N LEU A 143 0.19 5.39 -10.00
CA LEU A 143 0.26 4.39 -8.95
C LEU A 143 -1.14 4.14 -8.38
N SER A 144 -1.62 2.90 -8.45
CA SER A 144 -2.87 2.49 -7.80
C SER A 144 -2.55 1.46 -6.72
N VAL A 145 -2.58 1.88 -5.47
CA VAL A 145 -2.21 1.06 -4.32
C VAL A 145 -3.36 0.98 -3.31
N PHE A 146 -3.54 -0.17 -2.68
CA PHE A 146 -4.39 -0.23 -1.48
C PHE A 146 -3.63 0.37 -0.31
N ARG A 147 -2.43 -0.17 -0.04
CA ARG A 147 -1.49 0.30 0.98
C ARG A 147 -0.06 0.10 0.48
N LEU A 148 0.80 1.11 0.66
CA LEU A 148 2.25 0.98 0.43
C LEU A 148 2.99 0.71 1.75
N THR A 149 3.91 -0.25 1.73
CA THR A 149 4.76 -0.64 2.87
C THR A 149 6.22 -0.80 2.47
N ASP A 150 7.12 -0.69 3.44
CA ASP A 150 8.58 -0.81 3.28
C ASP A 150 9.15 -1.98 4.10
N TRP A 151 8.33 -3.03 4.29
CA TRP A 151 8.61 -4.09 5.25
C TRP A 151 9.88 -4.86 4.91
N ASN A 152 10.06 -5.18 3.63
CA ASN A 152 11.19 -6.00 3.16
C ASN A 152 12.46 -5.20 2.94
N LYS A 153 12.31 -3.91 2.64
CA LYS A 153 13.41 -3.02 2.32
C LYS A 153 13.02 -1.62 2.76
N VAL A 154 13.74 -1.11 3.74
CA VAL A 154 13.64 0.28 4.17
C VAL A 154 13.74 1.17 2.93
N LEU A 155 12.87 2.18 2.88
CA LEU A 155 12.85 3.17 1.82
C LEU A 155 14.27 3.68 1.54
N ASN A 156 14.79 3.36 0.34
CA ASN A 156 16.11 3.86 -0.06
C ASN A 156 15.98 5.28 -0.60
N GLU A 157 16.32 6.28 0.22
CA GLU A 157 16.27 7.70 -0.13
C GLU A 157 17.34 8.13 -1.16
N THR A 158 18.24 7.24 -1.61
CA THR A 158 19.30 7.61 -2.57
C THR A 158 18.95 7.35 -4.03
N GLU A 159 17.84 6.65 -4.31
CA GLU A 159 17.37 6.36 -5.66
C GLU A 159 16.20 7.27 -6.03
N PHE A 160 16.28 7.95 -7.19
CA PHE A 160 15.32 8.98 -7.59
C PHE A 160 14.76 8.73 -8.99
N TYR A 161 13.50 9.10 -9.20
CA TYR A 161 12.79 9.02 -10.48
C TYR A 161 12.72 10.40 -11.15
N LEU A 162 13.88 10.91 -11.55
CA LEU A 162 14.03 12.27 -12.09
C LEU A 162 13.30 12.52 -13.41
N ASN A 163 12.98 11.47 -14.17
CA ASN A 163 12.27 11.60 -15.45
C ASN A 163 10.75 11.76 -15.28
N VAL A 164 10.21 11.35 -14.14
CA VAL A 164 8.77 11.42 -13.85
C VAL A 164 8.42 12.86 -13.48
N THR A 165 7.66 13.52 -14.35
CA THR A 165 7.17 14.90 -14.13
C THR A 165 5.68 14.94 -13.82
N GLN A 166 4.95 13.86 -14.06
CA GLN A 166 3.54 13.72 -13.71
C GLN A 166 3.35 12.47 -12.84
N LEU A 167 2.78 12.64 -11.65
CA LEU A 167 2.54 11.55 -10.71
C LEU A 167 1.09 11.59 -10.23
N THR A 168 0.35 10.52 -10.51
CA THR A 168 -1.01 10.32 -10.00
C THR A 168 -1.01 9.10 -9.08
N VAL A 169 -1.40 9.29 -7.83
CA VAL A 169 -1.47 8.23 -6.82
C VAL A 169 -2.92 8.06 -6.37
N TYR A 170 -3.47 6.87 -6.61
CA TYR A 170 -4.71 6.42 -6.00
C TYR A 170 -4.34 5.51 -4.84
N SER A 171 -4.66 5.94 -3.62
CA SER A 171 -4.40 5.16 -2.42
C SER A 171 -5.65 5.01 -1.59
N ILE A 172 -6.11 3.78 -1.39
CA ILE A 172 -7.25 3.54 -0.50
C ILE A 172 -6.90 3.81 0.96
N LEU A 173 -5.66 3.52 1.35
CA LEU A 173 -5.20 3.67 2.72
C LEU A 173 -3.82 4.35 2.72
N PRO A 174 -3.77 5.69 2.56
CA PRO A 174 -2.49 6.42 2.48
C PRO A 174 -1.72 6.28 3.79
N THR A 175 -0.49 5.78 3.73
CA THR A 175 0.40 5.53 4.89
C THR A 175 1.50 6.57 5.00
N ASN A 176 2.19 6.61 6.15
CA ASN A 176 3.41 7.39 6.30
C ASN A 176 4.44 6.97 5.24
N VAL A 177 4.62 5.67 5.03
CA VAL A 177 5.52 5.10 4.00
C VAL A 177 5.17 5.64 2.61
N LEU A 178 3.88 5.71 2.25
CA LEU A 178 3.46 6.27 0.97
C LEU A 178 3.90 7.72 0.81
N LEU A 179 3.64 8.57 1.81
CA LEU A 179 4.02 9.99 1.73
C LEU A 179 5.53 10.15 1.67
N GLN A 180 6.27 9.38 2.48
CA GLN A 180 7.74 9.35 2.47
C GLN A 180 8.29 8.91 1.11
N TYR A 181 7.74 7.85 0.54
CA TYR A 181 8.09 7.36 -0.79
C TYR A 181 7.89 8.45 -1.85
N ILE A 182 6.75 9.15 -1.81
CA ILE A 182 6.44 10.22 -2.77
C ILE A 182 7.47 11.34 -2.71
N TYR A 183 7.67 11.97 -1.55
CA TYR A 183 8.56 13.15 -1.49
C TYR A 183 10.05 12.78 -1.60
N SER A 184 10.42 11.53 -1.30
CA SER A 184 11.82 11.10 -1.36
C SER A 184 12.24 10.67 -2.75
N LYS A 185 11.34 10.04 -3.52
CA LYS A 185 11.70 9.45 -4.82
C LYS A 185 11.44 10.37 -6.02
N PHE A 186 10.48 11.29 -5.92
CA PHE A 186 9.93 12.01 -7.09
C PHE A 186 10.23 13.52 -7.09
N LEU A 187 11.50 13.89 -7.15
CA LEU A 187 11.94 15.28 -6.94
C LEU A 187 11.58 16.27 -8.08
N ASN A 188 11.26 15.78 -9.28
CA ASN A 188 11.00 16.61 -10.47
C ASN A 188 9.52 16.67 -10.88
N VAL A 189 8.60 16.21 -10.02
CA VAL A 189 7.17 16.22 -10.33
C VAL A 189 6.65 17.65 -10.41
N GLN A 190 6.02 17.95 -11.54
CA GLN A 190 5.40 19.25 -11.84
C GLN A 190 3.88 19.21 -11.70
N HIS A 191 3.29 18.02 -11.93
CA HIS A 191 1.86 17.75 -11.80
C HIS A 191 1.68 16.56 -10.86
N PHE A 192 1.04 16.80 -9.71
CA PHE A 192 0.87 15.77 -8.69
C PHE A 192 -0.60 15.59 -8.30
N GLU A 193 -1.07 14.35 -8.29
CA GLU A 193 -2.36 14.00 -7.69
C GLU A 193 -2.20 12.91 -6.63
N LEU A 194 -2.77 13.12 -5.46
CA LEU A 194 -2.95 12.09 -4.42
C LEU A 194 -4.43 12.01 -4.05
N ILE A 195 -5.07 10.90 -4.40
CA ILE A 195 -6.50 10.73 -4.28
C ILE A 195 -6.77 9.47 -3.47
N GLU A 196 -7.52 9.64 -2.38
CA GLU A 196 -8.18 8.56 -1.66
C GLU A 196 -9.59 8.38 -2.24
N PRO A 197 -9.85 7.32 -3.02
CA PRO A 197 -11.10 7.24 -3.80
C PRO A 197 -12.34 6.86 -2.97
N TYR A 198 -12.18 6.43 -1.72
CA TYR A 198 -13.28 5.88 -0.92
C TYR A 198 -13.27 6.36 0.54
N LYS A 199 -14.45 6.72 1.06
CA LYS A 199 -14.66 7.36 2.37
C LYS A 199 -14.83 6.39 3.57
N PHE A 200 -14.50 5.10 3.44
CA PHE A 200 -15.13 4.07 4.28
C PHE A 200 -14.25 3.39 5.33
N ILE A 201 -12.95 3.67 5.37
CA ILE A 201 -12.06 2.95 6.29
C ILE A 201 -11.91 3.75 7.60
N GLN A 202 -12.43 3.21 8.70
CA GLN A 202 -12.25 3.74 10.06
C GLN A 202 -10.88 3.38 10.67
N THR A 203 -9.92 2.92 9.86
CA THR A 203 -8.57 2.67 10.34
C THR A 203 -7.81 3.98 10.25
N ASP A 204 -7.62 4.63 11.38
CA ASP A 204 -6.77 5.82 11.46
C ASP A 204 -5.33 5.44 11.08
N ASN A 205 -4.90 5.83 9.89
CA ASN A 205 -3.49 5.83 9.53
C ASN A 205 -2.83 7.06 10.16
N PHE A 206 -2.22 6.85 11.31
CA PHE A 206 -1.49 7.90 11.98
C PHE A 206 -0.26 8.32 11.16
N MET A 207 -0.20 9.60 10.81
CA MET A 207 0.93 10.22 10.12
C MET A 207 1.80 10.98 11.12
N PRO A 208 3.08 10.64 11.26
CA PRO A 208 3.99 11.38 12.12
C PRO A 208 4.14 12.84 11.65
N LEU A 209 4.30 13.77 12.61
CA LEU A 209 4.56 15.19 12.36
C LEU A 209 5.65 15.40 11.30
N GLU A 210 6.79 14.73 11.43
CA GLU A 210 7.90 14.87 10.49
C GLU A 210 7.51 14.55 9.04
N THR A 211 6.72 13.49 8.84
CA THR A 211 6.26 13.09 7.50
C THR A 211 5.34 14.15 6.91
N ILE A 212 4.44 14.69 7.74
CA ILE A 212 3.55 15.78 7.35
C ILE A 212 4.32 17.05 7.01
N THR A 213 5.30 17.41 7.83
CA THR A 213 6.16 18.57 7.60
C THR A 213 6.89 18.48 6.28
N ARG A 214 7.61 17.38 6.02
CA ARG A 214 8.36 17.20 4.77
C ARG A 214 7.43 17.18 3.55
N PHE A 215 6.29 16.50 3.66
CA PHE A 215 5.34 16.43 2.56
C PHE A 215 4.72 17.81 2.25
N ALA A 216 4.40 18.62 3.25
CA ALA A 216 3.90 19.98 3.04
C ALA A 216 4.92 20.87 2.30
N TYR A 217 6.20 20.80 2.69
CA TYR A 217 7.27 21.52 1.97
C TYR A 217 7.48 21.02 0.55
N TYR A 218 7.38 19.71 0.33
CA TYR A 218 7.45 19.13 -1.00
C TYR A 218 6.35 19.68 -1.91
N LEU A 219 5.11 19.78 -1.41
CA LEU A 219 3.98 20.36 -2.15
C LEU A 219 4.11 21.86 -2.40
N ASP A 220 4.68 22.62 -1.46
CA ASP A 220 4.85 24.06 -1.65
C ASP A 220 5.77 24.38 -2.85
N ASN A 221 6.72 23.49 -3.14
CA ASN A 221 7.61 23.60 -4.30
C ASN A 221 6.96 23.17 -5.63
N MET A 222 5.72 22.65 -5.63
CA MET A 222 5.04 22.19 -6.83
C MET A 222 4.24 23.29 -7.53
N ASN A 223 4.28 23.29 -8.85
CA ASN A 223 3.49 24.22 -9.67
C ASN A 223 2.00 23.88 -9.65
N GLU A 224 1.68 22.60 -9.74
CA GLU A 224 0.31 22.11 -9.83
C GLU A 224 0.16 20.85 -8.98
N PHE A 225 -0.85 20.83 -8.11
CA PHE A 225 -1.21 19.62 -7.39
C PHE A 225 -2.67 19.56 -6.98
N LYS A 226 -3.15 18.33 -6.80
CA LYS A 226 -4.47 18.00 -6.26
C LYS A 226 -4.33 16.91 -5.20
N ILE A 227 -4.84 17.17 -4.01
CA ILE A 227 -4.89 16.21 -2.91
C ILE A 227 -6.33 16.10 -2.47
N ALA A 228 -6.85 14.89 -2.36
CA ALA A 228 -8.16 14.60 -1.81
C ALA A 228 -8.02 13.39 -0.89
N LEU A 229 -8.03 13.65 0.42
CA LEU A 229 -7.78 12.64 1.46
C LEU A 229 -8.92 12.62 2.48
N TYR A 230 -9.23 11.45 3.02
CA TYR A 230 -10.19 11.28 4.10
C TYR A 230 -9.46 11.06 5.43
N ARG A 231 -9.87 11.80 6.46
CA ARG A 231 -9.47 11.58 7.86
C ARG A 231 -7.97 11.32 8.08
N LEU A 232 -7.13 12.23 7.62
CA LEU A 232 -5.71 12.14 7.92
C LEU A 232 -5.47 12.44 9.40
N THR A 233 -5.13 11.40 10.17
CA THR A 233 -4.88 11.49 11.61
C THR A 233 -3.41 11.77 11.86
N SER A 234 -3.08 12.77 12.67
CA SER A 234 -1.71 13.13 13.04
C SER A 234 -1.67 13.71 14.46
N SER A 235 -0.48 13.88 15.02
CA SER A 235 -0.28 14.61 16.29
C SER A 235 -0.53 16.11 16.17
N ILE A 236 -0.69 16.62 14.95
CA ILE A 236 -0.98 18.03 14.66
C ILE A 236 -2.26 18.15 13.85
N ASP A 237 -2.85 19.33 13.87
CA ASP A 237 -3.88 19.72 12.92
C ASP A 237 -3.24 19.92 11.54
N VAL A 238 -3.42 18.90 10.69
CA VAL A 238 -2.85 18.80 9.34
C VAL A 238 -3.35 19.94 8.46
N GLU A 239 -4.63 20.29 8.55
CA GLU A 239 -5.21 21.36 7.72
C GLU A 239 -4.54 22.69 8.07
N SER A 240 -4.56 23.05 9.36
CA SER A 240 -3.95 24.30 9.84
C SER A 240 -2.46 24.35 9.54
N TYR A 241 -1.76 23.22 9.66
CA TYR A 241 -0.33 23.15 9.35
C TYR A 241 -0.06 23.39 7.86
N PHE A 242 -0.74 22.67 6.97
CA PHE A 242 -0.58 22.86 5.53
C PHE A 242 -0.93 24.30 5.11
N ARG A 243 -1.97 24.91 5.69
CA ARG A 243 -2.32 26.32 5.45
C ARG A 243 -1.19 27.30 5.82
N SER A 244 -0.35 26.94 6.80
CA SER A 244 0.76 27.80 7.24
C SER A 244 2.03 27.63 6.42
N VAL A 245 2.23 26.46 5.81
CA VAL A 245 3.41 26.14 4.99
C VAL A 245 3.17 26.45 3.51
N ILE A 246 2.02 26.03 2.98
CA ILE A 246 1.74 26.10 1.54
C ILE A 246 1.30 27.53 1.18
N THR A 247 2.00 28.12 0.21
CA THR A 247 1.76 29.50 -0.21
C THR A 247 0.30 29.71 -0.66
N PRO A 248 -0.43 30.69 -0.08
CA PRO A 248 -1.87 30.85 -0.31
C PRO A 248 -2.27 31.38 -1.68
N THR A 249 -1.36 32.03 -2.42
CA THR A 249 -1.69 32.89 -3.58
C THR A 249 -2.33 32.16 -4.76
N SER A 250 -2.30 30.83 -4.79
CA SER A 250 -3.01 30.01 -5.79
C SER A 250 -3.58 28.70 -5.24
N THR A 251 -3.39 28.40 -3.95
CA THR A 251 -3.81 27.13 -3.37
C THR A 251 -5.17 27.27 -2.69
N SER A 252 -6.17 26.55 -3.20
CA SER A 252 -7.46 26.38 -2.53
C SER A 252 -7.42 25.19 -1.58
N ILE A 253 -7.90 25.40 -0.36
CA ILE A 253 -7.93 24.39 0.69
C ILE A 253 -9.36 24.32 1.23
N GLN A 254 -10.01 23.18 1.01
CA GLN A 254 -11.39 22.93 1.42
C GLN A 254 -11.42 21.75 2.38
N SER A 255 -12.14 21.89 3.47
CA SER A 255 -12.50 20.78 4.35
C SER A 255 -14.01 20.59 4.38
N SER A 256 -14.46 19.33 4.36
CA SER A 256 -15.89 19.02 4.47
C SER A 256 -16.45 19.47 5.82
N ASN A 257 -17.77 19.72 5.89
CA ASN A 257 -18.47 19.97 7.14
C ASN A 257 -18.28 18.76 8.08
N GLY A 258 -17.42 18.92 9.09
CA GLY A 258 -16.99 17.86 10.01
C GLY A 258 -15.50 17.49 9.94
N GLY A 259 -14.70 18.13 9.07
CA GLY A 259 -13.24 17.96 9.01
C GLY A 259 -12.78 16.58 8.51
N LEU A 260 -13.68 15.79 7.92
CA LEU A 260 -13.42 14.38 7.56
C LEU A 260 -12.76 14.20 6.19
N GLU A 261 -12.78 15.23 5.36
CA GLU A 261 -12.24 15.23 4.02
C GLU A 261 -11.47 16.52 3.87
N LEU A 262 -10.25 16.40 3.39
CA LEU A 262 -9.30 17.48 3.22
C LEU A 262 -8.86 17.50 1.76
N THR A 263 -9.23 18.58 1.08
CA THR A 263 -8.95 18.79 -0.34
C THR A 263 -8.03 19.99 -0.50
N PHE A 264 -6.88 19.77 -1.12
CA PHE A 264 -5.96 20.82 -1.54
C PHE A 264 -5.87 20.86 -3.07
N LEU A 265 -5.98 22.03 -3.66
CA LEU A 265 -5.86 22.21 -5.10
C LEU A 265 -5.09 23.48 -5.42
N ARG A 266 -3.95 23.32 -6.08
CA ARG A 266 -3.19 24.39 -6.72
C ARG A 266 -3.27 24.16 -8.24
N PRO A 267 -4.07 24.94 -8.99
CA PRO A 267 -4.17 24.79 -10.42
C PRO A 267 -2.90 25.31 -11.10
N LYS A 268 -2.69 24.88 -12.35
CA LYS A 268 -1.59 25.37 -13.19
C LYS A 268 -1.60 26.91 -13.29
N PRO A 269 -0.44 27.60 -13.17
CA PRO A 269 -0.35 29.03 -13.44
C PRO A 269 -0.82 29.34 -14.86
N THR A 270 -1.79 30.24 -14.99
CA THR A 270 -2.30 30.77 -16.27
C THR A 270 -1.35 31.76 -16.90
#